data_AF-A0A6V7KMP0-F1
#
_entry.id   AF-A0A6V7KMP0-F1
#
_cell.length_a   1.000
_cell.length_b   1.000
_cell.length_c   1.000
_cell.angle_alpha   90.00
_cell.angle_beta   90.00
_cell.angle_gamma   90.00
#
_symmetry.space_group_name_H-M   'P 1'
#
loop_
_entity.id
_entity.type
_entity.pdbx_description
1 polymer ?
#
loop_
_entity_poly.entity_id
_entity_poly.type
_entity_poly.pdbx_seq_one_letter_code
_entity_poly.pdbx_strand_id
1 'polypeptide(L)' 'LPPSRIVGGKEAGDGQFPYQVSFRVGPNEEHKCGGSIIHKRFILTAAHCVHG' A
#
# COMPACT_ATOMS: atom_id res chain seq x y z
N LEU A 1 -21.79 -1.66 16.11
CA LEU A 1 -20.50 -1.49 15.40
C LEU A 1 -20.63 -2.17 14.05
N PRO A 2 -20.29 -1.51 12.93
CA PRO A 2 -20.30 -2.16 11.63
C PRO A 2 -19.38 -3.41 11.65
N PRO A 3 -19.72 -4.48 10.92
CA PRO A 3 -18.88 -5.66 10.86
C PRO A 3 -17.49 -5.31 10.32
N SER A 4 -16.46 -5.99 10.83
CA SER A 4 -15.11 -5.87 10.29
C SER A 4 -15.13 -6.15 8.79
N ARG A 5 -14.56 -5.25 7.99
CA ARG A 5 -14.43 -5.42 6.54
C ARG A 5 -13.43 -6.53 6.17
N ILE A 6 -12.65 -7.01 7.14
CA ILE A 6 -11.62 -8.02 6.96
C ILE A 6 -12.11 -9.35 7.52
N VAL A 7 -12.25 -10.36 6.65
CA VAL A 7 -12.65 -11.73 7.03
C VAL A 7 -11.41 -12.62 7.06
N GLY A 8 -11.14 -13.26 8.20
CA GLY A 8 -10.03 -14.22 8.35
C GLY A 8 -8.62 -13.63 8.28
N GLY A 9 -8.49 -12.31 8.15
CA GLY A 9 -7.21 -11.62 8.18
C GLY A 9 -6.65 -11.49 9.59
N LYS A 10 -5.32 -11.35 9.67
CA LYS A 10 -4.59 -11.00 10.88
C LYS A 10 -3.69 -9.80 10.59
N GLU A 11 -3.43 -8.99 11.61
CA GLU A 11 -2.49 -7.88 11.50
C GLU A 11 -1.11 -8.42 11.10
N ALA A 12 -0.45 -7.72 10.19
CA ALA A 12 0.90 -8.07 9.77
C ALA A 12 1.88 -7.68 10.87
N GLY A 13 2.83 -8.55 11.18
CA GLY A 13 3.94 -8.19 12.07
C GLY A 13 4.88 -7.19 11.41
N ASP A 14 5.67 -6.50 12.23
CA ASP A 14 6.68 -5.56 11.76
C ASP A 14 7.64 -6.23 10.75
N GLY A 15 7.80 -5.61 9.59
CA GLY A 15 8.68 -6.10 8.53
C GLY A 15 8.22 -7.41 7.87
N GLN A 16 7.03 -7.94 8.16
CA GLN A 16 6.54 -9.20 7.57
C GLN A 16 6.44 -9.15 6.03
N PHE A 17 6.13 -7.97 5.49
CA PHE A 17 6.07 -7.70 4.05
C PHE A 17 6.96 -6.51 3.72
N PRO A 18 8.29 -6.69 3.71
CA PRO A 18 9.25 -5.59 3.67
C PRO A 18 9.26 -4.85 2.31
N TYR A 19 8.66 -5.46 1.28
CA TYR A 19 8.48 -4.85 -0.03
C TYR A 19 7.23 -3.96 -0.11
N GLN A 20 6.33 -3.97 0.88
CA GLN A 20 5.08 -3.21 0.84
C GLN A 20 5.35 -1.70 0.90
N VAL A 21 4.72 -0.94 0.00
CA VAL A 21 4.82 0.53 -0.04
C VAL A 21 3.45 1.17 0.16
N SER A 22 3.44 2.33 0.83
CA SER A 22 2.30 3.25 0.92
C SER A 22 2.55 4.41 -0.05
N PHE A 23 1.81 4.42 -1.17
CA PHE A 23 1.91 5.51 -2.14
C PHE A 23 0.97 6.65 -1.75
N ARG A 24 1.57 7.81 -1.45
CA ARG A 24 0.91 8.96 -0.83
C ARG A 24 1.00 10.18 -1.73
N VAL A 25 -0.11 10.90 -1.90
CA VAL A 25 -0.21 12.00 -2.87
C VAL A 25 -1.11 13.12 -2.34
N GLY A 26 -0.79 14.36 -2.69
CA GLY A 26 -1.53 15.56 -2.27
C GLY A 26 -0.96 16.23 -1.01
N PRO A 27 -1.55 17.39 -0.62
CA PRO A 27 -0.99 18.27 0.42
C PRO A 27 -0.90 17.64 1.81
N ASN A 28 -1.70 16.60 2.07
CA ASN A 28 -1.75 15.92 3.37
C ASN A 28 -1.04 14.56 3.36
N GLU A 29 -0.33 14.22 2.28
CA GLU A 29 0.34 12.92 2.10
C GLU A 29 -0.58 11.72 2.39
N GLU A 30 -1.84 11.80 1.93
CA GLU A 30 -2.81 10.74 2.19
C GLU A 30 -2.47 9.49 1.38
N HIS A 31 -2.63 8.32 1.99
CA HIS A 31 -2.51 7.04 1.29
C HIS A 31 -3.55 6.93 0.17
N LYS A 32 -3.08 6.68 -1.06
CA LYS A 32 -3.94 6.46 -2.22
C LYS A 32 -3.85 5.05 -2.77
N CYS A 33 -2.64 4.48 -2.81
CA CYS A 33 -2.41 3.16 -3.39
C CYS A 33 -1.30 2.39 -2.66
N GLY A 34 -1.25 1.09 -2.91
CA GLY A 34 -0.11 0.24 -2.58
C GLY A 34 0.95 0.19 -3.69
N GLY A 35 2.06 -0.48 -3.38
CA GLY A 35 3.09 -0.83 -4.35
C GLY A 35 4.09 -1.82 -3.76
N SER A 36 5.01 -2.31 -4.60
CA SER A 36 6.04 -3.28 -4.23
C SER A 36 7.44 -2.78 -4.60
N ILE A 37 8.38 -2.86 -3.66
CA ILE A 37 9.80 -2.67 -3.96
C ILE A 37 10.28 -3.84 -4.83
N ILE A 38 10.67 -3.55 -6.07
CA ILE A 38 11.21 -4.57 -7.00
C ILE A 38 12.71 -4.38 -7.23
N HIS A 39 13.25 -3.21 -6.89
CA HIS A 39 14.66 -2.89 -7.03
C HIS A 39 15.04 -1.71 -6.11
N LYS A 40 16.34 -1.48 -5.91
CA LYS A 40 16.89 -0.35 -5.10
C LYS A 40 16.37 1.04 -5.50
N ARG A 41 15.84 1.19 -6.71
CA ARG A 41 15.38 2.47 -7.28
C ARG A 41 14.02 2.35 -7.99
N PHE A 42 13.36 1.20 -7.92
CA PHE A 42 12.11 0.98 -8.65
C PHE A 42 11.05 0.36 -7.75
N ILE A 43 9.87 0.98 -7.78
CA ILE A 43 8.63 0.51 -7.17
C ILE A 43 7.68 0.15 -8.30
N LEU A 44 7.02 -1.01 -8.18
CA LEU A 44 5.91 -1.40 -9.04
C LEU A 44 4.59 -0.98 -8.38
N THR A 45 3.71 -0.33 -9.14
CA THR A 45 2.34 0.02 -8.73
C THR A 45 1.40 -0.07 -9.94
N ALA A 46 0.10 0.10 -9.73
CA ALA A 46 -0.88 0.09 -10.80
C ALA A 46 -0.84 1.41 -11.59
N ALA A 47 -1.04 1.36 -12.91
CA ALA A 47 -1.01 2.55 -13.77
C ALA A 47 -2.03 3.62 -13.31
N HIS A 48 -3.25 3.21 -12.97
CA HIS A 48 -4.33 4.09 -12.51
C HIS A 48 -4.03 4.81 -11.19
N CYS A 49 -3.01 4.38 -10.44
CA CYS A 49 -2.56 5.09 -9.25
C CYS A 49 -1.75 6.36 -9.59
N VAL A 50 -1.26 6.48 -10.83
CA VAL A 50 -0.44 7.60 -11.31
C VAL A 50 -1.23 8.43 -12.31
N HIS A 51 -1.75 7.80 -13.36
CA HIS A 51 -2.57 8.42 -14.38
C HIS A 51 -3.67 7.44 -14.79
N GLY A 52 -4.93 7.90 -14.74
CA GLY A 52 -6.10 7.16 -15.22
C GLY A 52 -6.31 7.38 -16.70
#